data_AF-A0A353VEC0-F1
#
_entry.id   AF-A0A353VEC0-F1
#
_cell.length_a   1.000
_cell.length_b   1.000
_cell.length_c   1.000
_cell.angle_alpha   90.00
_cell.angle_beta   90.00
_cell.angle_gamma   90.00
#
_symmetry.space_group_name_H-M   'P 1'
#
loop_
_entity.id
_entity.type
_entity.pdbx_description
1 polymer ?
#
loop_
_entity_poly.entity_id
_entity_poly.type
_entity_poly.pdbx_seq_one_letter_code
_entity_poly.pdbx_strand_id
1 'polypeptide(L)' 'CRVACNACGKCVLDAAPGVIEIKRGLAVIDYAKNELAGPEATRRCPTGAIVWVEGAQFAPAAAAGAGRRPLEEVPA' A
#
# COMPACT_ATOMS: atom_id res chain seq x y z
N CYS A 1 10.66 16.09 9.54
CA CYS A 1 9.36 15.41 9.32
C CYS A 1 9.33 14.79 7.93
N ARG A 2 8.76 13.58 7.75
CA ARG A 2 8.54 12.94 6.43
C ARG A 2 7.05 13.00 6.09
N VAL A 3 6.73 13.19 4.82
CA VAL A 3 5.34 13.31 4.34
C VAL A 3 4.83 11.94 3.88
N ALA A 4 3.55 11.66 4.16
CA ALA A 4 2.87 10.46 3.70
C ALA A 4 2.47 10.57 2.20
N CYS A 5 1.41 9.88 1.78
CA CYS A 5 0.88 10.03 0.43
C CYS A 5 0.34 11.46 0.25
N ASN A 6 0.63 12.06 -0.91
CA ASN A 6 0.16 13.40 -1.30
C ASN A 6 -0.79 13.36 -2.51
N ALA A 7 -1.41 12.20 -2.80
CA ALA A 7 -2.33 11.99 -3.93
C ALA A 7 -1.77 12.36 -5.32
N CYS A 8 -0.44 12.36 -5.52
CA CYS A 8 0.15 12.78 -6.80
C CYS A 8 -0.18 11.88 -8.01
N GLY A 9 -0.80 10.72 -7.80
CA GLY A 9 -1.32 9.85 -8.87
C GLY A 9 -0.26 9.13 -9.73
N LYS A 10 1.04 9.41 -9.52
CA LYS A 10 2.12 8.80 -10.32
C LYS A 10 2.12 7.27 -10.24
N CYS A 11 1.85 6.71 -9.06
CA CYS A 11 1.74 5.27 -8.85
C CYS A 11 0.60 4.63 -9.65
N VAL A 12 -0.51 5.33 -9.89
CA VAL A 12 -1.64 4.83 -10.71
C VAL A 12 -1.27 4.78 -12.18
N LEU A 13 -0.49 5.74 -12.66
CA LEU A 13 -0.04 5.82 -14.06
C LEU A 13 1.01 4.75 -14.40
N ASP A 14 1.80 4.32 -13.43
CA ASP A 14 2.85 3.31 -13.61
C ASP A 14 2.36 1.88 -13.35
N ALA A 15 1.23 1.73 -12.66
CA ALA A 15 0.62 0.45 -12.39
C ALA A 15 -0.28 -0.01 -13.55
N ALA A 16 -0.50 -1.33 -13.65
CA ALA A 16 -1.52 -1.85 -14.54
C ALA A 16 -2.91 -1.30 -14.14
N PRO A 17 -3.83 -1.12 -15.11
CA PRO A 17 -5.15 -0.55 -14.85
C PRO A 17 -5.91 -1.28 -13.74
N GLY A 18 -6.33 -0.52 -12.72
CA GLY A 18 -7.13 -1.02 -11.60
C GLY A 18 -6.35 -1.78 -10.52
N VAL A 19 -5.01 -1.80 -10.55
CA VAL A 19 -4.17 -2.30 -9.43
C VAL A 19 -4.06 -1.24 -8.33
N ILE A 20 -3.93 0.04 -8.69
CA ILE A 20 -3.85 1.15 -7.74
C ILE A 20 -4.87 2.21 -8.15
N GLU A 21 -5.60 2.75 -7.17
CA GLU A 21 -6.55 3.84 -7.36
C GLU A 21 -6.32 4.91 -6.28
N ILE A 22 -6.51 6.19 -6.63
CA ILE A 22 -6.56 7.24 -5.61
C ILE A 22 -7.99 7.36 -5.09
N LYS A 23 -8.21 7.04 -3.81
CA LYS A 23 -9.50 7.22 -3.13
C LYS A 23 -9.31 8.15 -1.95
N ARG A 24 -10.13 9.21 -1.88
CA ARG A 24 -10.14 10.19 -0.78
C ARG A 24 -8.74 10.79 -0.49
N GLY A 25 -7.93 11.00 -1.53
CA GLY A 25 -6.59 11.57 -1.40
C GLY A 25 -5.48 10.59 -0.99
N LEU A 26 -5.77 9.28 -0.96
CA LEU A 26 -4.79 8.24 -0.65
C LEU A 26 -4.73 7.19 -1.76
N ALA A 27 -3.54 6.64 -1.99
CA ALA A 27 -3.36 5.50 -2.87
C ALA A 27 -3.89 4.24 -2.18
N VAL A 28 -4.85 3.58 -2.81
CA VAL A 28 -5.44 2.30 -2.40
C VAL A 28 -5.03 1.25 -3.42
N ILE A 29 -4.50 0.13 -2.93
CA ILE A 29 -4.01 -0.98 -3.75
C ILE A 29 -5.06 -2.09 -3.73
N ASP A 30 -5.45 -2.57 -4.91
CA ASP A 30 -6.27 -3.76 -5.08
C ASP A 30 -5.38 -5.00 -5.11
N TYR A 31 -5.24 -5.64 -3.94
CA TYR A 31 -4.44 -6.85 -3.80
C TYR A 31 -5.04 -8.07 -4.52
N ALA A 32 -6.30 -8.03 -4.97
CA ALA A 32 -6.86 -9.10 -5.80
C ALA A 32 -6.17 -9.16 -7.18
N LYS A 33 -5.54 -8.06 -7.62
CA LYS A 33 -4.80 -7.96 -8.88
C LYS A 33 -3.30 -7.88 -8.68
N ASN A 34 -2.79 -8.41 -7.56
CA ASN A 34 -1.36 -8.33 -7.24
C ASN A 34 -0.47 -9.05 -8.28
N GLU A 35 -1.01 -10.00 -9.03
CA GLU A 35 -0.31 -10.65 -10.16
C GLU A 35 0.04 -9.67 -11.29
N LEU A 36 -0.71 -8.57 -11.42
CA LEU A 36 -0.48 -7.50 -12.39
C LEU A 36 0.33 -6.35 -11.78
N ALA A 37 0.63 -6.41 -10.48
CA ALA A 37 1.43 -5.40 -9.80
C ALA A 37 2.91 -5.57 -10.15
N GLY A 38 3.62 -4.46 -10.22
CA GLY A 38 5.06 -4.45 -10.45
C GLY A 38 5.75 -3.33 -9.68
N PRO A 39 7.09 -3.44 -9.48
CA PRO A 39 7.87 -2.45 -8.74
C PRO A 39 7.82 -1.05 -9.36
N GLU A 40 7.52 -0.97 -10.66
CA GLU A 40 7.32 0.26 -11.44
C GLU A 40 6.41 1.28 -10.75
N ALA A 41 5.31 0.81 -10.17
CA ALA A 41 4.33 1.63 -9.48
C ALA A 41 4.90 2.45 -8.31
N THR A 42 6.06 2.04 -7.77
CA THR A 42 6.67 2.66 -6.59
C THR A 42 7.83 3.59 -6.93
N ARG A 43 8.46 3.43 -8.10
CA ARG A 43 9.71 4.12 -8.48
C ARG A 43 9.57 5.64 -8.58
N ARG A 44 8.42 6.15 -9.00
CA ARG A 44 8.17 7.59 -9.18
C ARG A 44 7.46 8.25 -7.99
N CYS A 45 7.33 7.57 -6.86
CA CYS A 45 6.72 8.17 -5.67
C CYS A 45 7.66 9.23 -5.05
N PRO A 46 7.30 10.53 -5.07
CA PRO A 46 8.20 11.59 -4.60
C PRO A 46 8.36 11.62 -3.07
N THR A 47 7.37 11.10 -2.33
CA THR A 47 7.40 11.05 -0.86
C THR A 47 7.90 9.70 -0.33
N GLY A 48 7.95 8.68 -1.18
CA GLY A 48 8.20 7.29 -0.80
C GLY A 48 7.10 6.73 0.12
N ALA A 49 5.86 7.18 -0.06
CA ALA A 49 4.70 6.71 0.71
C ALA A 49 4.23 5.30 0.33
N ILE A 50 4.61 4.82 -0.85
CA ILE A 50 4.43 3.45 -1.33
C ILE A 50 5.79 2.89 -1.69
N VAL A 51 6.05 1.64 -1.29
CA VAL A 51 7.35 0.97 -1.45
C VAL A 51 7.13 -0.47 -1.86
N TRP A 52 7.96 -0.94 -2.80
CA TRP A 52 8.02 -2.35 -3.15
C TRP A 52 8.90 -3.07 -2.14
N VAL A 53 8.40 -4.16 -1.57
CA VAL A 53 9.11 -4.95 -0.56
C VAL A 53 9.35 -6.33 -1.12
N GLU A 54 10.60 -6.77 -1.07
CA GLU A 54 11.02 -8.12 -1.45
C GLU A 54 11.32 -8.92 -0.18
N GLY A 55 10.85 -10.16 -0.12
CA GLY A 55 11.03 -11.03 1.05
C GLY A 55 10.04 -10.74 2.19
N ALA A 56 10.34 -11.28 3.37
CA ALA A 56 9.48 -11.15 4.54
C ALA A 56 9.58 -9.75 5.15
N GLN A 57 8.45 -9.02 5.19
CA GLN A 57 8.39 -7.69 5.80
C GLN A 57 8.44 -7.72 7.32
N PHE A 58 7.99 -8.82 7.92
CA PHE A 58 7.93 -9.01 9.36
C PHE A 58 8.77 -10.21 9.76
N ALA A 59 9.50 -10.08 10.88
CA ALA A 59 10.14 -11.22 11.50
C ALA A 59 9.05 -12.24 11.91
N PRO A 60 9.34 -13.56 11.86
CA PRO A 60 8.44 -14.57 12.40
C PRO A 60 8.14 -14.23 13.86
N ALA A 61 6.85 -14.19 14.19
CA ALA A 61 6.39 -13.70 15.48
C ALA A 61 6.89 -14.58 16.62
N ALA A 62 7.98 -14.18 17.29
CA ALA A 62 8.27 -14.65 18.63
C ALA A 62 7.25 -13.98 19.58
N ALA A 63 6.10 -14.63 19.77
CA ALA A 63 5.09 -14.34 20.80
C ALA A 63 4.92 -12.86 21.20
N ALA A 64 4.77 -11.95 20.22
CA ALA A 64 4.44 -10.55 20.52
C ALA A 64 2.93 -10.47 20.75
N GLY A 65 2.55 -10.20 22.01
CA GLY A 65 1.18 -10.17 22.51
C GLY A 65 0.21 -9.44 21.58
N ALA A 66 -0.88 -10.12 21.27
CA ALA A 66 -1.95 -9.66 20.41
C ALA A 66 -2.72 -8.49 21.06
N GLY A 67 -2.23 -7.26 20.86
CA GLY A 67 -3.04 -6.05 20.94
C GLY A 67 -3.91 -5.89 19.70
N ARG A 68 -4.64 -6.93 19.28
CA ARG A 68 -5.67 -6.80 18.25
C ARG A 68 -6.90 -6.20 18.89
N ARG A 69 -7.14 -4.90 18.67
CA ARG A 69 -8.53 -4.41 18.71
C ARG A 69 -9.31 -5.23 17.68
N PRO A 70 -10.48 -5.78 18.01
CA PRO A 70 -11.35 -6.38 17.02
C PRO A 70 -11.52 -5.41 15.85
N LEU A 71 -11.55 -5.93 14.63
CA LEU A 71 -12.08 -5.19 13.50
C LEU A 71 -13.58 -5.02 13.77
N GLU A 72 -13.93 -4.05 14.62
CA GLU A 72 -15.30 -3.59 14.74
C GLU A 72 -15.67 -3.03 13.37
N GLU A 73 -16.78 -3.55 12.87
CA GLU A 73 -17.27 -3.48 11.50
C GLU A 73 -17.15 -2.05 10.96
N VAL A 74 -16.45 -1.86 9.84
CA VAL A 74 -16.47 -0.60 9.09
C VAL A 74 -17.84 -0.53 8.39
N PRO A 75 -18.81 0.29 8.86
CA PRO A 75 -20.09 0.37 8.18
C PRO A 75 -19.90 1.03 6.81
N ALA A 76 -20.69 0.56 5.84
CA ALA A 76 -20.73 1.02 4.46
C ALA A 76 -21.29 2.44 4.30
#